data_AF-A0A923JMU3-F1
#
_entry.id   AF-A0A923JMU3-F1
#
_cell.length_a   1.000
_cell.length_b   1.000
_cell.length_c   1.000
_cell.angle_alpha   90.00
_cell.angle_beta   90.00
_cell.angle_gamma   90.00
#
_symmetry.space_group_name_H-M   'P 1'
#
loop_
_entity.id
_entity.type
_entity.pdbx_description
1 polymer ?
#
loop_
_entity_poly.entity_id
_entity_poly.type
_entity_poly.pdbx_seq_one_letter_code
_entity_poly.pdbx_strand_id
1 'polypeptide(L)'
;MDAQAAARLGDEIAHGFGLAAMVAGAVAGALIGAAVVAATVATGGVALAIMAGSIAAGGLSMFQIVKGLSTIFNLPEPTTGALIMGSFNVYINDRNAMRAGEDTSSSCTGLPMNHPIWPFPVLIAEGSATVFINGKPAARLHSKMVCGAHIKTGSPNTFIGGPTVSVAFVLDLEGWMHSGLEVLGLLAAGAALVMAAMAGIAVLVEFVVVGGLIVGGMELLGDLGDRLGPGYRDLLQGVAGMAMLGLSPKMAKAAKPAELPPPKYKPGVTEADILAMPKGSRPDADKYLSPQYVKEHLAQFENGASRFTTKANLDKYGIAQRDGTTFLMPKAEADQLVANAKGDKRALEKALGLPENTLESSTLVRVDIPAPKDMNLRIPSGNEAGANEFWIPGGKLPTGASEAVIDAGGISPKDFSWTPL
;
A
#
# COMPACT_ATOMS: atom_id res chain seq x y z
N MET A 1 33.36 12.58 0.43
CA MET A 1 33.19 12.61 -1.03
C MET A 1 34.33 11.81 -1.57
N ASP A 2 34.04 10.57 -1.89
CA ASP A 2 35.08 9.58 -2.08
C ASP A 2 35.71 9.75 -3.45
N ALA A 3 37.04 9.70 -3.50
CA ALA A 3 37.76 9.80 -4.74
C ALA A 3 37.51 8.54 -5.57
N GLN A 4 37.20 8.71 -6.86
CA GLN A 4 36.89 7.61 -7.78
C GLN A 4 38.01 7.44 -8.80
N ALA A 5 38.21 6.24 -9.30
CA ALA A 5 39.25 5.94 -10.28
C ALA A 5 39.16 6.88 -11.49
N ALA A 6 40.27 7.51 -11.85
CA ALA A 6 40.31 8.47 -12.95
C ALA A 6 40.07 7.76 -14.30
N ALA A 7 39.26 8.37 -15.16
CA ALA A 7 38.96 7.81 -16.47
C ALA A 7 40.04 8.14 -17.50
N ARG A 8 40.32 7.18 -18.38
CA ARG A 8 41.40 7.23 -19.37
C ARG A 8 40.92 6.77 -20.74
N LEU A 9 41.62 7.20 -21.78
CA LEU A 9 41.42 6.74 -23.15
C LEU A 9 41.44 5.22 -23.24
N GLY A 10 40.39 4.62 -23.78
CA GLY A 10 40.18 3.18 -23.91
C GLY A 10 39.45 2.54 -22.73
N ASP A 11 39.12 3.28 -21.66
CA ASP A 11 38.32 2.73 -20.57
C ASP A 11 36.90 2.45 -21.10
N GLU A 12 36.30 1.39 -20.54
CA GLU A 12 35.02 0.87 -20.99
C GLU A 12 33.87 1.71 -20.46
N ILE A 13 32.78 1.76 -21.21
CA ILE A 13 31.48 2.28 -20.73
C ILE A 13 30.45 1.15 -20.71
N ALA A 14 29.47 1.25 -19.82
CA ALA A 14 28.38 0.30 -19.72
C ALA A 14 27.06 0.95 -19.31
N HIS A 15 25.99 0.21 -19.56
CA HIS A 15 24.72 0.39 -18.87
C HIS A 15 24.57 -0.71 -17.83
N GLY A 16 23.95 -0.39 -16.70
CA GLY A 16 23.52 -1.40 -15.76
C GLY A 16 22.42 -2.29 -16.35
N PHE A 17 22.17 -3.41 -15.68
CA PHE A 17 21.00 -4.25 -15.95
C PHE A 17 19.70 -3.68 -15.35
N GLY A 18 19.79 -2.52 -14.68
CA GLY A 18 18.74 -2.05 -13.80
C GLY A 18 17.44 -1.71 -14.50
N LEU A 19 17.49 -1.09 -15.68
CA LEU A 19 16.28 -0.70 -16.39
C LEU A 19 15.41 -1.89 -16.79
N ALA A 20 16.02 -2.97 -17.31
CA ALA A 20 15.29 -4.18 -17.68
C ALA A 20 14.68 -4.87 -16.45
N ALA A 21 15.44 -4.94 -15.35
CA ALA A 21 14.98 -5.49 -14.08
C ALA A 21 13.80 -4.67 -13.51
N MET A 22 13.88 -3.34 -13.55
CA MET A 22 12.80 -2.44 -13.13
C MET A 22 11.55 -2.61 -13.98
N VAL A 23 11.67 -2.72 -15.31
CA VAL A 23 10.49 -2.94 -16.16
C VAL A 23 9.82 -4.28 -15.85
N ALA A 24 10.58 -5.35 -15.65
CA ALA A 24 10.04 -6.63 -15.23
C ALA A 24 9.32 -6.53 -13.86
N GLY A 25 9.94 -5.85 -12.89
CA GLY A 25 9.35 -5.58 -11.58
C GLY A 25 8.08 -4.74 -11.65
N ALA A 26 8.09 -3.68 -12.47
CA ALA A 26 6.95 -2.79 -12.67
C ALA A 26 5.77 -3.50 -13.35
N VAL A 27 6.02 -4.36 -14.35
CA VAL A 27 4.97 -5.16 -14.99
C VAL A 27 4.35 -6.13 -14.00
N ALA A 28 5.17 -6.84 -13.21
CA ALA A 28 4.67 -7.72 -12.16
C ALA A 28 3.85 -6.95 -11.12
N GLY A 29 4.35 -5.79 -10.67
CA GLY A 29 3.67 -4.88 -9.76
C GLY A 29 2.34 -4.36 -10.30
N ALA A 30 2.29 -3.97 -11.58
CA ALA A 30 1.09 -3.46 -12.23
C ALA A 30 0.02 -4.55 -12.40
N LEU A 31 0.39 -5.78 -12.78
CA LEU A 31 -0.54 -6.90 -12.88
C LEU A 31 -1.20 -7.22 -11.53
N ILE A 32 -0.39 -7.21 -10.47
CA ILE A 32 -0.88 -7.44 -9.10
C ILE A 32 -1.71 -6.24 -8.62
N GLY A 33 -1.28 -5.01 -8.90
CA GLY A 33 -2.01 -3.77 -8.58
C GLY A 33 -3.35 -3.65 -9.30
N ALA A 34 -3.46 -4.09 -10.55
CA ALA A 34 -4.73 -4.11 -11.27
C ALA A 34 -5.73 -5.10 -10.63
N ALA A 35 -5.25 -6.26 -10.18
CA ALA A 35 -6.05 -7.20 -9.41
C ALA A 35 -6.50 -6.62 -8.05
N VAL A 36 -5.70 -5.71 -7.46
CA VAL A 36 -6.02 -4.99 -6.22
C VAL A 36 -7.19 -4.04 -6.42
N VAL A 37 -7.19 -3.17 -7.43
CA VAL A 37 -8.32 -2.23 -7.66
C VAL A 37 -9.65 -2.98 -7.78
N ALA A 38 -9.64 -4.15 -8.41
CA ALA A 38 -10.82 -5.01 -8.52
C ALA A 38 -11.26 -5.69 -7.19
N ALA A 39 -10.34 -5.85 -6.22
CA ALA A 39 -10.57 -6.55 -4.96
C ALA A 39 -10.75 -5.62 -3.74
N THR A 40 -10.24 -4.37 -3.79
CA THR A 40 -10.13 -3.44 -2.66
C THR A 40 -11.48 -2.91 -2.17
N VAL A 41 -12.54 -3.09 -2.95
CA VAL A 41 -13.90 -2.70 -2.55
C VAL A 41 -14.47 -3.64 -1.47
N ALA A 42 -13.78 -4.75 -1.12
CA ALA A 42 -14.36 -5.84 -0.32
C ALA A 42 -13.60 -6.29 0.96
N THR A 43 -12.35 -5.90 1.22
CA THR A 43 -11.46 -6.66 2.14
C THR A 43 -10.95 -5.95 3.41
N GLY A 44 -11.38 -4.72 3.71
CA GLY A 44 -11.01 -4.03 4.96
C GLY A 44 -9.57 -3.49 5.02
N GLY A 45 -9.21 -2.89 6.17
CA GLY A 45 -7.98 -2.10 6.36
C GLY A 45 -6.66 -2.86 6.23
N VAL A 46 -6.57 -4.04 6.86
CA VAL A 46 -5.37 -4.90 6.79
C VAL A 46 -5.02 -5.27 5.36
N ALA A 47 -6.01 -5.72 4.59
CA ALA A 47 -5.80 -6.15 3.22
C ALA A 47 -5.29 -4.99 2.35
N LEU A 48 -5.86 -3.79 2.53
CA LEU A 48 -5.40 -2.58 1.86
C LEU A 48 -3.94 -2.26 2.22
N ALA A 49 -3.57 -2.36 3.51
CA ALA A 49 -2.22 -2.08 3.99
C ALA A 49 -1.18 -3.09 3.49
N ILE A 50 -1.49 -4.39 3.54
CA ILE A 50 -0.63 -5.46 3.01
C ILE A 50 -0.40 -5.24 1.52
N MET A 51 -1.46 -5.02 0.74
CA MET A 51 -1.31 -4.87 -0.71
C MET A 51 -0.55 -3.59 -1.08
N ALA A 52 -0.89 -2.45 -0.46
CA ALA A 52 -0.20 -1.18 -0.71
C ALA A 52 1.28 -1.24 -0.32
N GLY A 53 1.58 -1.79 0.86
CA GLY A 53 2.94 -2.01 1.32
C GLY A 53 3.72 -2.95 0.42
N SER A 54 3.11 -4.06 -0.03
CA SER A 54 3.73 -5.01 -0.96
C SER A 54 3.99 -4.43 -2.34
N ILE A 55 3.11 -3.57 -2.88
CA ILE A 55 3.34 -2.90 -4.17
C ILE A 55 4.50 -1.91 -4.05
N ALA A 56 4.52 -1.10 -2.99
CA ALA A 56 5.59 -0.14 -2.74
C ALA A 56 6.94 -0.85 -2.54
N ALA A 57 6.99 -1.92 -1.75
CA ALA A 57 8.20 -2.72 -1.54
C ALA A 57 8.59 -3.56 -2.78
N GLY A 58 7.60 -3.99 -3.57
CA GLY A 58 7.78 -4.89 -4.70
C GLY A 58 8.21 -4.22 -6.00
N GLY A 59 7.84 -2.96 -6.25
CA GLY A 59 8.09 -2.28 -7.54
C GLY A 59 9.56 -2.23 -7.97
N LEU A 60 10.47 -2.09 -7.01
CA LEU A 60 11.93 -2.07 -7.24
C LEU A 60 12.64 -3.37 -6.83
N SER A 61 11.89 -4.37 -6.36
CA SER A 61 12.46 -5.61 -5.80
C SER A 61 13.40 -6.32 -6.78
N MET A 62 13.01 -6.43 -8.06
CA MET A 62 13.83 -7.08 -9.08
C MET A 62 15.12 -6.31 -9.38
N PHE A 63 15.06 -4.98 -9.36
CA PHE A 63 16.24 -4.13 -9.49
C PHE A 63 17.19 -4.35 -8.31
N GLN A 64 16.68 -4.35 -7.08
CA GLN A 64 17.46 -4.58 -5.88
C GLN A 64 18.09 -5.99 -5.87
N ILE A 65 17.38 -7.03 -6.32
CA ILE A 65 17.94 -8.38 -6.48
C ILE A 65 19.12 -8.37 -7.45
N VAL A 66 18.95 -7.79 -8.64
CA VAL A 66 20.00 -7.76 -9.67
C VAL A 66 21.20 -6.94 -9.18
N LYS A 67 20.96 -5.78 -8.57
CA LYS A 67 21.98 -4.94 -7.96
C LYS A 67 22.74 -5.70 -6.88
N GLY A 68 22.03 -6.31 -5.93
CA GLY A 68 22.64 -7.10 -4.85
C GLY A 68 23.48 -8.25 -5.35
N LEU A 69 22.97 -9.06 -6.29
CA LEU A 69 23.72 -10.15 -6.91
C LEU A 69 24.96 -9.65 -7.66
N SER A 70 24.82 -8.53 -8.40
CA SER A 70 25.94 -7.95 -9.14
C SER A 70 27.06 -7.51 -8.22
N THR A 71 26.73 -6.89 -7.08
CA THR A 71 27.71 -6.48 -6.07
C THR A 71 28.32 -7.68 -5.34
N ILE A 72 27.53 -8.67 -4.91
CA ILE A 72 28.01 -9.84 -4.15
C ILE A 72 28.97 -10.70 -4.99
N PHE A 73 28.61 -10.96 -6.25
CA PHE A 73 29.39 -11.83 -7.13
C PHE A 73 30.33 -11.07 -8.06
N ASN A 74 30.41 -9.74 -7.92
CA ASN A 74 31.17 -8.85 -8.80
C ASN A 74 30.91 -9.18 -10.29
N LEU A 75 29.62 -9.32 -10.64
CA LEU A 75 29.22 -9.76 -11.98
C LEU A 75 29.63 -8.71 -13.01
N PRO A 76 30.22 -9.12 -14.14
CA PRO A 76 30.69 -8.18 -15.14
C PRO A 76 29.51 -7.45 -15.78
N GLU A 77 29.55 -6.12 -15.75
CA GLU A 77 28.64 -5.30 -16.55
C GLU A 77 29.00 -5.43 -18.05
N PRO A 78 28.01 -5.56 -18.94
CA PRO A 78 28.26 -5.73 -20.35
C PRO A 78 28.80 -4.41 -20.92
N THR A 79 30.01 -4.46 -21.48
CA THR A 79 30.64 -3.30 -22.12
C THR A 79 29.80 -2.88 -23.32
N THR A 80 29.41 -1.60 -23.36
CA THR A 80 28.61 -1.02 -24.45
C THR A 80 29.42 -0.11 -25.35
N GLY A 81 30.69 0.14 -25.02
CA GLY A 81 31.61 0.96 -25.81
C GLY A 81 32.90 1.25 -25.04
N ALA A 82 33.78 2.04 -25.65
CA ALA A 82 35.01 2.50 -25.00
C ALA A 82 35.28 3.97 -25.31
N LEU A 83 36.01 4.64 -24.41
CA LEU A 83 36.45 6.03 -24.57
C LEU A 83 37.52 6.13 -25.67
N ILE A 84 37.36 7.03 -26.64
CA ILE A 84 38.24 7.09 -27.83
C ILE A 84 38.93 8.43 -28.08
N MET A 85 38.56 9.46 -27.33
CA MET A 85 39.15 10.79 -27.48
C MET A 85 39.40 11.35 -26.09
N GLY A 86 40.64 11.73 -25.77
CA GLY A 86 41.02 12.26 -24.46
C GLY A 86 41.91 13.49 -24.58
N SER A 87 42.36 14.03 -23.44
CA SER A 87 43.31 15.15 -23.37
C SER A 87 44.57 14.91 -24.21
N PHE A 88 45.03 15.92 -24.93
CA PHE A 88 46.20 15.83 -25.78
C PHE A 88 47.55 15.92 -25.03
N ASN A 89 47.54 16.32 -23.75
CA ASN A 89 48.77 16.57 -22.98
C ASN A 89 48.71 16.19 -21.50
N VAL A 90 47.56 15.73 -21.01
CA VAL A 90 47.43 15.20 -19.65
C VAL A 90 47.18 13.70 -19.74
N TYR A 91 48.04 12.94 -19.10
CA TYR A 91 48.02 11.48 -19.13
C TYR A 91 47.88 10.93 -17.72
N ILE A 92 47.16 9.83 -17.59
CA ILE A 92 47.02 9.05 -16.36
C ILE A 92 47.37 7.61 -16.72
N ASN A 93 48.44 7.09 -16.12
CA ASN A 93 49.02 5.78 -16.49
C ASN A 93 49.27 5.66 -18.00
N ASP A 94 49.95 6.65 -18.58
CA ASP A 94 50.33 6.70 -20.00
C ASP A 94 49.16 6.70 -21.00
N ARG A 95 47.94 6.91 -20.52
CA ARG A 95 46.72 7.00 -21.33
C ARG A 95 46.11 8.38 -21.15
N ASN A 96 45.60 8.96 -22.23
CA ASN A 96 45.05 10.31 -22.20
C ASN A 96 43.94 10.41 -21.14
N ALA A 97 43.98 11.45 -20.32
CA ALA A 97 42.97 11.68 -19.29
C ALA A 97 41.67 12.20 -19.93
N MET A 98 40.54 11.84 -19.32
CA MET A 98 39.22 12.10 -19.91
C MET A 98 38.54 13.33 -19.29
N ARG A 99 37.80 14.09 -20.11
CA ARG A 99 37.17 15.36 -19.76
C ARG A 99 35.69 15.38 -20.10
N ALA A 100 34.87 15.80 -19.14
CA ALA A 100 33.45 16.02 -19.38
C ALA A 100 33.23 17.23 -20.31
N GLY A 101 32.25 17.10 -21.21
CA GLY A 101 31.85 18.16 -22.15
C GLY A 101 32.81 18.37 -23.31
N GLU A 102 33.78 17.47 -23.50
CA GLU A 102 34.71 17.53 -24.63
C GLU A 102 35.03 16.14 -25.21
N ASP A 103 35.31 15.18 -24.35
CA ASP A 103 35.78 13.86 -24.76
C ASP A 103 34.63 12.85 -24.96
N THR A 104 34.84 11.82 -25.80
CA THR A 104 33.76 10.94 -26.28
C THR A 104 34.10 9.44 -26.22
N SER A 105 33.07 8.59 -26.18
CA SER A 105 33.15 7.16 -26.52
C SER A 105 32.99 6.91 -28.02
N SER A 106 33.34 5.71 -28.49
CA SER A 106 33.22 5.29 -29.90
C SER A 106 31.77 5.18 -30.38
N SER A 107 30.95 4.60 -29.53
CA SER A 107 29.58 4.21 -29.78
C SER A 107 28.95 3.80 -28.44
N CYS A 108 27.64 3.52 -28.48
CA CYS A 108 26.98 2.86 -27.37
C CYS A 108 26.02 1.79 -27.89
N THR A 109 26.35 0.52 -27.66
CA THR A 109 25.54 -0.66 -28.00
C THR A 109 24.77 -1.15 -26.77
N GLY A 110 23.98 -0.28 -26.16
CA GLY A 110 23.16 -0.61 -24.99
C GLY A 110 22.17 -1.74 -25.27
N LEU A 111 21.74 -2.47 -24.22
CA LEU A 111 20.61 -3.40 -24.31
C LEU A 111 19.38 -2.66 -24.87
N PRO A 112 18.48 -3.34 -25.63
CA PRO A 112 17.36 -2.72 -26.34
C PRO A 112 16.40 -1.89 -25.48
N MET A 113 16.48 -2.03 -24.15
CA MET A 113 15.65 -1.31 -23.19
C MET A 113 16.17 0.09 -22.84
N ASN A 114 17.48 0.35 -22.94
CA ASN A 114 18.05 1.66 -22.62
C ASN A 114 17.91 2.61 -23.81
N HIS A 115 18.45 2.25 -24.97
CA HIS A 115 18.21 2.97 -26.22
C HIS A 115 18.56 2.06 -27.40
N PRO A 116 18.07 2.33 -28.63
CA PRO A 116 18.54 1.66 -29.84
C PRO A 116 20.05 1.80 -29.99
N ILE A 117 20.71 0.92 -30.75
CA ILE A 117 22.17 1.03 -30.99
C ILE A 117 22.51 2.46 -31.43
N TRP A 118 23.48 3.06 -30.75
CA TRP A 118 23.99 4.40 -31.06
C TRP A 118 25.34 4.25 -31.77
N PRO A 119 25.38 4.23 -33.12
CA PRO A 119 26.59 3.91 -33.88
C PRO A 119 27.52 5.12 -34.07
N PHE A 120 27.40 6.15 -33.24
CA PHE A 120 28.15 7.40 -33.34
C PHE A 120 28.80 7.76 -31.99
N PRO A 121 29.84 8.61 -31.98
CA PRO A 121 30.50 9.00 -30.74
C PRO A 121 29.56 9.64 -29.73
N VAL A 122 29.69 9.25 -28.46
CA VAL A 122 28.84 9.76 -27.38
C VAL A 122 29.69 10.61 -26.44
N LEU A 123 29.21 11.81 -26.12
CA LEU A 123 29.91 12.78 -25.27
C LEU A 123 29.87 12.37 -23.79
N ILE A 124 30.99 12.53 -23.08
CA ILE A 124 31.01 12.46 -21.62
C ILE A 124 30.28 13.68 -21.07
N ALA A 125 29.21 13.48 -20.29
CA ALA A 125 28.39 14.55 -19.76
C ALA A 125 28.80 14.97 -18.34
N GLU A 126 29.44 14.08 -17.57
CA GLU A 126 29.73 14.31 -16.16
C GLU A 126 31.21 14.25 -15.82
N GLY A 127 31.61 15.03 -14.82
CA GLY A 127 32.99 15.07 -14.34
C GLY A 127 33.11 15.67 -12.94
N SER A 128 34.31 16.03 -12.52
CA SER A 128 34.58 16.59 -11.19
C SER A 128 34.32 18.09 -11.15
N ALA A 129 33.56 18.54 -10.16
CA ALA A 129 33.33 19.96 -9.92
C ALA A 129 34.58 20.70 -9.41
N THR A 130 35.61 19.97 -8.95
CA THR A 130 36.80 20.57 -8.31
C THR A 130 38.11 20.23 -9.00
N VAL A 131 38.15 19.19 -9.85
CA VAL A 131 39.35 18.78 -10.58
C VAL A 131 39.12 19.01 -12.06
N PHE A 132 40.01 19.79 -12.67
CA PHE A 132 39.90 20.19 -14.06
C PHE A 132 41.13 19.73 -14.85
N ILE A 133 40.89 19.25 -16.08
CA ILE A 133 41.91 18.87 -17.04
C ILE A 133 41.67 19.71 -18.29
N ASN A 134 42.67 20.51 -18.68
CA ASN A 134 42.56 21.52 -19.74
C ASN A 134 41.35 22.46 -19.56
N GLY A 135 41.03 22.83 -18.32
CA GLY A 135 39.90 23.71 -18.00
C GLY A 135 38.52 23.05 -18.05
N LYS A 136 38.43 21.74 -18.26
CA LYS A 136 37.18 20.97 -18.24
C LYS A 136 37.09 20.04 -17.03
N PRO A 137 35.90 19.76 -16.48
CA PRO A 137 35.74 18.79 -15.40
C PRO A 137 36.36 17.43 -15.74
N ALA A 138 37.18 16.90 -14.84
CA ALA A 138 37.85 15.62 -15.06
C ALA A 138 36.86 14.46 -14.90
N ALA A 139 36.78 13.59 -15.90
CA ALA A 139 35.92 12.42 -15.87
C ALA A 139 36.56 11.28 -15.06
N ARG A 140 35.74 10.47 -14.42
CA ARG A 140 36.14 9.39 -13.52
C ARG A 140 35.12 8.25 -13.55
N LEU A 141 35.41 7.15 -12.87
CA LEU A 141 34.52 6.00 -12.73
C LEU A 141 33.10 6.47 -12.40
N HIS A 142 32.10 5.86 -13.03
CA HIS A 142 30.68 6.20 -12.94
C HIS A 142 30.25 7.56 -13.51
N SER A 143 31.15 8.39 -14.04
CA SER A 143 30.73 9.60 -14.78
C SER A 143 29.88 9.20 -15.98
N LYS A 144 28.72 9.85 -16.14
CA LYS A 144 27.79 9.51 -17.22
C LYS A 144 28.13 10.18 -18.54
N MET A 145 27.80 9.46 -19.60
CA MET A 145 27.73 9.91 -20.98
C MET A 145 26.37 10.58 -21.22
N VAL A 146 26.20 11.36 -22.29
CA VAL A 146 24.89 11.96 -22.65
C VAL A 146 23.81 10.91 -22.91
N CYS A 147 24.20 9.66 -23.21
CA CYS A 147 23.29 8.53 -23.39
C CYS A 147 22.81 7.86 -22.10
N GLY A 148 23.34 8.23 -20.94
CA GLY A 148 23.08 7.56 -19.67
C GLY A 148 24.05 6.43 -19.33
N ALA A 149 24.83 5.91 -20.28
CA ALA A 149 25.93 4.98 -19.99
C ALA A 149 26.93 5.63 -19.03
N HIS A 150 27.60 4.83 -18.21
CA HIS A 150 28.60 5.32 -17.28
C HIS A 150 29.97 4.70 -17.57
N ILE A 151 31.03 5.39 -17.15
CA ILE A 151 32.40 4.87 -17.25
C ILE A 151 32.57 3.70 -16.27
N LYS A 152 32.81 2.51 -16.82
CA LYS A 152 32.84 1.21 -16.13
C LYS A 152 34.24 0.86 -15.60
N THR A 153 35.29 1.26 -16.30
CA THR A 153 36.68 1.01 -15.87
C THR A 153 37.45 2.31 -15.71
N GLY A 154 38.51 2.28 -14.89
CA GLY A 154 39.29 3.47 -14.56
C GLY A 154 40.71 3.11 -14.13
N SER A 155 41.47 4.13 -13.73
CA SER A 155 42.83 3.97 -13.20
C SER A 155 42.86 3.11 -11.93
N PRO A 156 43.81 2.17 -11.80
CA PRO A 156 43.94 1.36 -10.59
C PRO A 156 44.54 2.11 -9.40
N ASN A 157 45.16 3.28 -9.62
CA ASN A 157 45.95 3.97 -8.60
C ASN A 157 45.85 5.50 -8.61
N THR A 158 45.14 6.08 -9.57
CA THR A 158 44.88 7.53 -9.64
C THR A 158 43.41 7.77 -9.43
N PHE A 159 43.07 8.56 -8.41
CA PHE A 159 41.70 8.82 -8.02
C PHE A 159 41.40 10.33 -8.08
N ILE A 160 40.24 10.68 -8.63
CA ILE A 160 39.74 12.04 -8.75
C ILE A 160 38.60 12.21 -7.75
N GLY A 161 38.72 13.18 -6.86
CA GLY A 161 37.68 13.54 -5.89
C GLY A 161 36.74 14.64 -6.38
N GLY A 162 35.90 15.09 -5.45
CA GLY A 162 34.99 16.22 -5.64
C GLY A 162 33.57 15.82 -6.04
N PRO A 163 32.60 16.76 -5.95
CA PRO A 163 31.24 16.54 -6.43
C PRO A 163 31.20 16.21 -7.91
N THR A 164 30.16 15.48 -8.32
CA THR A 164 29.84 15.31 -9.74
C THR A 164 29.15 16.58 -10.24
N VAL A 165 29.59 17.08 -11.39
CA VAL A 165 28.90 18.14 -12.14
C VAL A 165 28.56 17.60 -13.53
N SER A 166 27.33 17.84 -13.98
CA SER A 166 26.88 17.54 -15.33
C SER A 166 27.05 18.79 -16.19
N VAL A 167 27.85 18.71 -17.24
CA VAL A 167 28.10 19.80 -18.21
C VAL A 167 27.32 19.62 -19.52
N ALA A 168 26.59 18.51 -19.64
CA ALA A 168 25.65 18.24 -20.71
C ALA A 168 24.44 17.48 -20.15
N PHE A 169 23.34 17.48 -20.90
CA PHE A 169 22.15 16.70 -20.55
C PHE A 169 22.47 15.20 -20.60
N VAL A 170 22.00 14.48 -19.58
CA VAL A 170 22.14 13.02 -19.46
C VAL A 170 20.77 12.39 -19.65
N LEU A 171 20.62 11.55 -20.67
CA LEU A 171 19.43 10.71 -20.85
C LEU A 171 19.48 9.52 -19.87
N ASP A 172 19.25 9.80 -18.59
CA ASP A 172 19.39 8.84 -17.49
C ASP A 172 18.11 8.00 -17.27
N LEU A 173 17.73 7.22 -18.27
CA LEU A 173 16.47 6.44 -18.22
C LEU A 173 16.40 5.50 -17.01
N GLU A 174 17.52 4.90 -16.60
CA GLU A 174 17.61 4.06 -15.42
C GLU A 174 17.30 4.86 -14.14
N GLY A 175 17.99 5.98 -13.92
CA GLY A 175 17.74 6.85 -12.76
C GLY A 175 16.33 7.45 -12.74
N TRP A 176 15.80 7.82 -13.90
CA TRP A 176 14.44 8.33 -14.04
C TRP A 176 13.39 7.28 -13.74
N MET A 177 13.58 6.04 -14.22
CA MET A 177 12.66 4.93 -13.94
C MET A 177 12.69 4.56 -12.45
N HIS A 178 13.87 4.53 -11.83
CA HIS A 178 14.01 4.27 -10.40
C HIS A 178 13.21 5.30 -9.59
N SER A 179 13.50 6.58 -9.80
CA SER A 179 12.82 7.69 -9.12
C SER A 179 11.31 7.69 -9.39
N GLY A 180 10.91 7.41 -10.64
CA GLY A 180 9.51 7.32 -11.04
C GLY A 180 8.76 6.19 -10.32
N LEU A 181 9.37 5.00 -10.20
CA LEU A 181 8.77 3.86 -9.49
C LEU A 181 8.71 4.10 -7.97
N GLU A 182 9.70 4.76 -7.37
CA GLU A 182 9.64 5.17 -5.96
C GLU A 182 8.47 6.12 -5.72
N VAL A 183 8.32 7.14 -6.56
CA VAL A 183 7.22 8.11 -6.48
C VAL A 183 5.87 7.40 -6.66
N LEU A 184 5.75 6.49 -7.63
CA LEU A 184 4.52 5.72 -7.83
C LEU A 184 4.19 4.83 -6.62
N GLY A 185 5.20 4.18 -6.02
CA GLY A 185 5.05 3.40 -4.80
C GLY A 185 4.55 4.25 -3.62
N LEU A 186 5.15 5.43 -3.43
CA LEU A 186 4.72 6.38 -2.39
C LEU A 186 3.32 6.94 -2.64
N LEU A 187 2.96 7.26 -3.89
CA LEU A 187 1.62 7.70 -4.25
C LEU A 187 0.59 6.60 -3.99
N ALA A 188 0.90 5.35 -4.33
CA ALA A 188 0.02 4.22 -4.06
C ALA A 188 -0.19 4.02 -2.56
N ALA A 189 0.89 4.09 -1.76
CA ALA A 189 0.80 4.01 -0.30
C ALA A 189 0.00 5.18 0.30
N GLY A 190 0.22 6.41 -0.19
CA GLY A 190 -0.50 7.60 0.25
C GLY A 190 -1.99 7.54 -0.11
N ALA A 191 -2.34 7.12 -1.33
CA ALA A 191 -3.72 6.90 -1.73
C ALA A 191 -4.40 5.84 -0.86
N ALA A 192 -3.71 4.72 -0.58
CA ALA A 192 -4.23 3.69 0.31
C ALA A 192 -4.42 4.20 1.75
N LEU A 193 -3.53 5.06 2.25
CA LEU A 193 -3.68 5.70 3.57
C LEU A 193 -4.91 6.62 3.61
N VAL A 194 -5.15 7.42 2.56
CA VAL A 194 -6.36 8.27 2.46
C VAL A 194 -7.62 7.42 2.43
N MET A 195 -7.62 6.33 1.66
CA MET A 195 -8.75 5.38 1.62
C MET A 195 -8.98 4.73 2.98
N ALA A 196 -7.92 4.37 3.71
CA ALA A 196 -8.01 3.85 5.07
C ALA A 196 -8.59 4.89 6.05
N ALA A 197 -8.17 6.15 5.95
CA ALA A 197 -8.71 7.24 6.77
C ALA A 197 -10.21 7.48 6.51
N MET A 198 -10.63 7.44 5.24
CA MET A 198 -12.04 7.55 4.85
C MET A 198 -12.87 6.37 5.38
N ALA A 199 -12.29 5.19 5.51
CA ALA A 199 -12.95 4.00 6.06
C ALA A 199 -13.09 4.03 7.60
N GLY A 200 -12.38 4.92 8.29
CA GLY A 200 -12.51 5.16 9.74
C GLY A 200 -11.21 4.98 10.52
N ILE A 201 -11.19 5.49 11.76
CA ILE A 201 -9.98 5.54 12.60
C ILE A 201 -9.41 4.14 12.90
N ALA A 202 -10.26 3.14 13.14
CA ALA A 202 -9.80 1.77 13.40
C ALA A 202 -9.03 1.19 12.21
N VAL A 203 -9.56 1.38 10.99
CA VAL A 203 -8.92 0.96 9.74
C VAL A 203 -7.63 1.72 9.48
N LEU A 204 -7.60 3.02 9.78
CA LEU A 204 -6.41 3.85 9.65
C LEU A 204 -5.28 3.40 10.61
N VAL A 205 -5.59 3.16 11.88
CA VAL A 205 -4.61 2.69 12.87
C VAL A 205 -4.03 1.35 12.43
N GLU A 206 -4.88 0.43 11.99
CA GLU A 206 -4.45 -0.87 11.51
C GLU A 206 -3.57 -0.77 10.27
N PHE A 207 -3.92 0.11 9.32
CA PHE A 207 -3.08 0.39 8.15
C PHE A 207 -1.70 0.90 8.55
N VAL A 208 -1.64 1.86 9.47
CA VAL A 208 -0.38 2.45 9.94
C VAL A 208 0.48 1.41 10.66
N VAL A 209 -0.12 0.55 11.50
CA VAL A 209 0.61 -0.52 12.19
C VAL A 209 1.19 -1.53 11.20
N VAL A 210 0.38 -2.03 10.27
CA VAL A 210 0.83 -3.00 9.26
C VAL A 210 1.88 -2.38 8.34
N GLY A 211 1.65 -1.16 7.85
CA GLY A 211 2.61 -0.42 7.04
C GLY A 211 3.94 -0.19 7.77
N GLY A 212 3.88 0.19 9.05
CA GLY A 212 5.04 0.36 9.92
C GLY A 212 5.82 -0.95 10.13
N LEU A 213 5.12 -2.07 10.31
CA LEU A 213 5.76 -3.39 10.41
C LEU A 213 6.47 -3.80 9.12
N ILE A 214 5.87 -3.52 7.95
CA ILE A 214 6.49 -3.80 6.64
C ILE A 214 7.76 -2.96 6.49
N VAL A 215 7.68 -1.63 6.70
CA VAL A 215 8.83 -0.74 6.57
C VAL A 215 9.94 -1.10 7.58
N GLY A 216 9.58 -1.32 8.85
CA GLY A 216 10.53 -1.71 9.88
C GLY A 216 11.18 -3.07 9.62
N GLY A 217 10.42 -4.05 9.11
CA GLY A 217 10.93 -5.35 8.71
C GLY A 217 11.92 -5.27 7.54
N MET A 218 11.64 -4.41 6.55
CA MET A 218 12.54 -4.17 5.42
C MET A 218 13.83 -3.49 5.84
N GLU A 219 13.78 -2.52 6.76
CA GLU A 219 15.00 -1.88 7.29
C GLU A 219 15.84 -2.87 8.09
N LEU A 220 15.21 -3.71 8.93
CA LEU A 220 15.92 -4.76 9.67
C LEU A 220 16.62 -5.76 8.74
N LEU A 221 15.98 -6.13 7.62
CA LEU A 221 16.61 -6.95 6.59
C LEU A 221 17.79 -6.24 5.92
N GLY A 222 17.68 -4.93 5.74
CA GLY A 222 18.77 -4.10 5.21
C GLY A 222 19.96 -4.06 6.15
N ASP A 223 19.73 -3.79 7.44
CA ASP A 223 20.77 -3.80 8.47
C ASP A 223 21.45 -5.16 8.62
N LEU A 224 20.66 -6.25 8.52
CA LEU A 224 21.22 -7.60 8.48
C LEU A 224 22.08 -7.80 7.24
N GLY A 225 21.62 -7.33 6.08
CA GLY A 225 22.35 -7.37 4.82
C GLY A 225 23.68 -6.63 4.90
N ASP A 226 23.70 -5.41 5.41
CA ASP A 226 24.92 -4.61 5.56
C ASP A 226 25.97 -5.31 6.44
N ARG A 227 25.54 -6.09 7.44
CA ARG A 227 26.43 -6.90 8.29
C ARG A 227 27.05 -8.09 7.56
N LEU A 228 26.36 -8.65 6.55
CA LEU A 228 26.86 -9.75 5.74
C LEU A 228 27.87 -9.28 4.70
N GLY A 229 27.72 -8.05 4.23
CA GLY A 229 28.67 -7.39 3.34
C GLY A 229 28.00 -6.61 2.21
N PRO A 230 28.80 -6.02 1.30
CA PRO A 230 28.29 -5.23 0.19
C PRO A 230 27.29 -6.00 -0.68
N GLY A 231 26.18 -5.35 -1.04
CA GLY A 231 25.15 -5.92 -1.90
C GLY A 231 24.10 -6.80 -1.20
N TYR A 232 24.36 -7.28 0.02
CA TYR A 232 23.39 -8.12 0.74
C TYR A 232 22.15 -7.36 1.20
N ARG A 233 22.23 -6.06 1.52
CA ARG A 233 21.05 -5.22 1.78
C ARG A 233 20.09 -5.24 0.59
N ASP A 234 20.61 -4.88 -0.59
CA ASP A 234 19.83 -4.85 -1.83
C ASP A 234 19.25 -6.24 -2.14
N LEU A 235 20.06 -7.32 -2.00
CA LEU A 235 19.59 -8.67 -2.26
C LEU A 235 18.45 -9.09 -1.32
N LEU A 236 18.62 -8.93 -0.01
CA LEU A 236 17.64 -9.39 0.98
C LEU A 236 16.35 -8.59 0.91
N GLN A 237 16.44 -7.25 0.80
CA GLN A 237 15.29 -6.38 0.62
C GLN A 237 14.58 -6.71 -0.70
N GLY A 238 15.33 -6.88 -1.79
CA GLY A 238 14.75 -7.25 -3.08
C GLY A 238 14.00 -8.58 -3.04
N VAL A 239 14.60 -9.63 -2.47
CA VAL A 239 13.93 -10.94 -2.33
C VAL A 239 12.67 -10.85 -1.47
N ALA A 240 12.73 -10.14 -0.33
CA ALA A 240 11.59 -9.96 0.55
C ALA A 240 10.47 -9.14 -0.11
N GLY A 241 10.81 -8.05 -0.80
CA GLY A 241 9.88 -7.24 -1.58
C GLY A 241 9.16 -8.06 -2.65
N MET A 242 9.89 -8.90 -3.38
CA MET A 242 9.30 -9.78 -4.40
C MET A 242 8.41 -10.88 -3.79
N ALA A 243 8.84 -11.47 -2.68
CA ALA A 243 8.05 -12.47 -1.96
C ALA A 243 6.75 -11.86 -1.41
N MET A 244 6.83 -10.67 -0.81
CA MET A 244 5.67 -9.92 -0.35
C MET A 244 4.73 -9.57 -1.50
N LEU A 245 5.26 -9.14 -2.64
CA LEU A 245 4.46 -8.85 -3.83
C LEU A 245 3.69 -10.10 -4.31
N GLY A 246 4.36 -11.25 -4.44
CA GLY A 246 3.74 -12.50 -4.89
C GLY A 246 2.77 -13.13 -3.88
N LEU A 247 3.03 -13.00 -2.58
CA LEU A 247 2.17 -13.53 -1.51
C LEU A 247 1.05 -12.57 -1.12
N SER A 248 1.14 -11.30 -1.51
CA SER A 248 0.19 -10.26 -1.11
C SER A 248 -1.27 -10.65 -1.32
N PRO A 249 -1.73 -11.24 -2.46
CA PRO A 249 -3.14 -11.57 -2.62
C PRO A 249 -3.59 -12.69 -1.68
N LYS A 250 -2.71 -13.64 -1.34
CA LYS A 250 -3.00 -14.71 -0.37
C LYS A 250 -3.05 -14.15 1.04
N MET A 251 -2.10 -13.30 1.41
CA MET A 251 -2.06 -12.64 2.72
C MET A 251 -3.27 -11.72 2.92
N ALA A 252 -3.65 -10.95 1.90
CA ALA A 252 -4.83 -10.08 1.92
C ALA A 252 -6.14 -10.87 2.00
N LYS A 253 -6.23 -12.05 1.37
CA LYS A 253 -7.39 -12.96 1.52
C LYS A 253 -7.45 -13.65 2.88
N ALA A 254 -6.29 -13.97 3.44
CA ALA A 254 -6.17 -14.60 4.77
C ALA A 254 -6.31 -13.59 5.91
N ALA A 255 -6.07 -12.30 5.63
CA ALA A 255 -6.37 -11.21 6.54
C ALA A 255 -7.87 -11.17 6.77
N LYS A 256 -8.29 -11.72 7.91
CA LYS A 256 -9.64 -11.51 8.42
C LYS A 256 -9.78 -10.01 8.71
N PRO A 257 -10.93 -9.37 8.41
CA PRO A 257 -11.23 -8.06 8.97
C PRO A 257 -10.96 -8.10 10.47
N ALA A 258 -10.43 -7.03 11.05
CA ALA A 258 -10.25 -6.93 12.50
C ALA A 258 -11.51 -7.45 13.19
N GLU A 259 -11.39 -8.60 13.85
CA GLU A 259 -12.48 -9.18 14.61
C GLU A 259 -12.75 -8.19 15.74
N LEU A 260 -13.90 -7.53 15.67
CA LEU A 260 -14.27 -6.49 16.63
C LEU A 260 -14.11 -7.06 18.03
N PRO A 261 -13.57 -6.28 18.99
CA PRO A 261 -13.25 -6.80 20.31
C PRO A 261 -14.49 -7.52 20.88
N PRO A 262 -14.32 -8.74 21.43
CA PRO A 262 -15.45 -9.47 21.98
C PRO A 262 -16.07 -8.65 23.12
N PRO A 263 -17.38 -8.83 23.40
CA PRO A 263 -18.04 -8.17 24.52
C PRO A 263 -17.25 -8.36 25.81
N LYS A 264 -16.77 -7.24 26.38
CA LYS A 264 -15.99 -7.27 27.63
C LYS A 264 -16.94 -7.07 28.80
N TYR A 265 -17.34 -8.18 29.41
CA TYR A 265 -18.21 -8.20 30.58
C TYR A 265 -17.49 -7.67 31.84
N LYS A 266 -18.28 -7.13 32.78
CA LYS A 266 -17.78 -6.76 34.11
C LYS A 266 -17.43 -8.03 34.90
N PRO A 267 -16.53 -7.92 35.91
CA PRO A 267 -16.16 -9.05 36.74
C PRO A 267 -17.38 -9.75 37.35
N GLY A 268 -17.42 -11.08 37.24
CA GLY A 268 -18.49 -11.90 37.81
C GLY A 268 -19.79 -11.96 37.01
N VAL A 269 -19.83 -11.41 35.79
CA VAL A 269 -20.97 -11.52 34.88
C VAL A 269 -20.54 -12.20 33.59
N THR A 270 -21.34 -13.14 33.10
CA THR A 270 -21.14 -13.85 31.85
C THR A 270 -22.31 -13.62 30.89
N GLU A 271 -22.10 -13.95 29.61
CA GLU A 271 -23.17 -13.96 28.60
C GLU A 271 -24.35 -14.86 29.01
N ALA A 272 -24.05 -16.04 29.55
CA ALA A 272 -25.04 -17.01 29.99
C ALA A 272 -25.93 -16.46 31.10
N ASP A 273 -25.38 -15.65 32.01
CA ASP A 273 -26.15 -15.01 33.09
C ASP A 273 -27.21 -14.07 32.53
N ILE A 274 -26.89 -13.32 31.48
CA ILE A 274 -27.82 -12.39 30.83
C ILE A 274 -28.87 -13.14 29.99
N LEU A 275 -28.46 -14.19 29.27
CA LEU A 275 -29.36 -15.01 28.46
C LEU A 275 -30.35 -15.82 29.30
N ALA A 276 -29.96 -16.23 30.51
CA ALA A 276 -30.83 -16.91 31.47
C ALA A 276 -31.95 -16.01 32.01
N MET A 277 -31.81 -14.68 31.92
CA MET A 277 -32.85 -13.75 32.33
C MET A 277 -33.98 -13.68 31.29
N PRO A 278 -35.25 -13.73 31.73
CA PRO A 278 -36.38 -13.63 30.82
C PRO A 278 -36.40 -12.27 30.11
N LYS A 279 -36.87 -12.26 28.85
CA LYS A 279 -37.05 -11.02 28.09
C LYS A 279 -37.97 -10.06 28.85
N GLY A 280 -37.54 -8.80 28.99
CA GLY A 280 -38.21 -7.76 29.77
C GLY A 280 -37.58 -7.52 31.15
N SER A 281 -36.77 -8.44 31.66
CA SER A 281 -36.06 -8.27 32.94
C SER A 281 -34.53 -8.15 32.79
N ARG A 282 -34.01 -8.12 31.56
CA ARG A 282 -32.56 -8.03 31.32
C ARG A 282 -32.07 -6.63 31.70
N PRO A 283 -30.92 -6.49 32.38
CA PRO A 283 -30.37 -5.18 32.69
C PRO A 283 -29.88 -4.47 31.43
N ASP A 284 -29.74 -3.15 31.50
CA ASP A 284 -29.12 -2.37 30.43
C ASP A 284 -27.66 -2.76 30.23
N ALA A 285 -27.17 -2.58 29.00
CA ALA A 285 -25.82 -2.96 28.58
C ALA A 285 -24.71 -2.35 29.46
N ASP A 286 -24.90 -1.12 29.94
CA ASP A 286 -23.96 -0.43 30.83
C ASP A 286 -23.81 -1.10 32.21
N LYS A 287 -24.76 -1.95 32.62
CA LYS A 287 -24.73 -2.65 33.90
C LYS A 287 -23.81 -3.85 33.87
N TYR A 288 -23.71 -4.56 32.75
CA TYR A 288 -22.94 -5.79 32.64
C TYR A 288 -21.74 -5.72 31.70
N LEU A 289 -21.62 -4.70 30.84
CA LEU A 289 -20.44 -4.47 30.00
C LEU A 289 -19.49 -3.45 30.61
N SER A 290 -18.20 -3.58 30.31
CA SER A 290 -17.19 -2.62 30.76
C SER A 290 -17.42 -1.24 30.11
N PRO A 291 -17.25 -0.12 30.84
CA PRO A 291 -17.45 1.22 30.29
C PRO A 291 -16.58 1.52 29.06
N GLN A 292 -15.34 0.99 29.06
CA GLN A 292 -14.44 1.10 27.93
C GLN A 292 -15.02 0.44 26.67
N TYR A 293 -15.51 -0.80 26.79
CA TYR A 293 -16.12 -1.52 25.69
C TYR A 293 -17.36 -0.80 25.14
N VAL A 294 -18.26 -0.33 26.02
CA VAL A 294 -19.46 0.40 25.60
C VAL A 294 -19.08 1.64 24.79
N LYS A 295 -18.08 2.41 25.26
CA LYS A 295 -17.59 3.60 24.57
C LYS A 295 -17.01 3.26 23.18
N GLU A 296 -16.14 2.26 23.12
CA GLU A 296 -15.49 1.82 21.86
C GLU A 296 -16.52 1.25 20.87
N HIS A 297 -17.52 0.50 21.36
CA HIS A 297 -18.58 -0.06 20.54
C HIS A 297 -19.43 1.04 19.91
N LEU A 298 -19.89 2.00 20.70
CA LEU A 298 -20.75 3.09 20.23
C LEU A 298 -20.00 4.10 19.34
N ALA A 299 -18.68 4.22 19.48
CA ALA A 299 -17.86 5.07 18.60
C ALA A 299 -17.94 4.65 17.12
N GLN A 300 -18.23 3.37 16.83
CA GLN A 300 -18.38 2.88 15.44
C GLN A 300 -19.57 3.53 14.70
N PHE A 301 -20.54 4.07 15.44
CA PHE A 301 -21.74 4.70 14.89
C PHE A 301 -21.61 6.23 14.77
N GLU A 302 -20.43 6.81 15.06
CA GLU A 302 -20.18 8.26 14.99
C GLU A 302 -20.39 8.84 13.60
N ASN A 303 -20.06 8.06 12.56
CA ASN A 303 -20.22 8.46 11.17
C ASN A 303 -21.56 7.98 10.57
N GLY A 304 -22.55 7.76 11.42
CA GLY A 304 -23.87 7.32 11.05
C GLY A 304 -24.11 5.82 11.19
N ALA A 305 -25.36 5.44 11.01
CA ALA A 305 -25.84 4.07 11.13
C ALA A 305 -26.78 3.72 9.98
N SER A 306 -26.91 2.43 9.69
CA SER A 306 -27.75 1.93 8.62
C SER A 306 -28.69 0.83 9.11
N ARG A 307 -29.85 0.74 8.47
CA ARG A 307 -30.79 -0.37 8.61
C ARG A 307 -31.22 -0.86 7.23
N PHE A 308 -31.32 -2.17 7.06
CA PHE A 308 -31.88 -2.77 5.86
C PHE A 308 -33.33 -3.17 6.12
N THR A 309 -34.23 -2.81 5.20
CA THR A 309 -35.64 -3.23 5.24
C THR A 309 -36.23 -3.26 3.85
N THR A 310 -37.44 -3.77 3.68
CA THR A 310 -38.13 -3.69 2.39
C THR A 310 -38.84 -2.34 2.24
N LYS A 311 -38.94 -1.83 1.01
CA LYS A 311 -39.64 -0.57 0.75
C LYS A 311 -41.09 -0.58 1.26
N ALA A 312 -41.78 -1.70 1.07
CA ALA A 312 -43.16 -1.87 1.55
C ALA A 312 -43.26 -1.76 3.08
N ASN A 313 -42.30 -2.31 3.83
CA ASN A 313 -42.28 -2.20 5.30
C ASN A 313 -41.96 -0.78 5.76
N LEU A 314 -41.00 -0.12 5.10
CA LEU A 314 -40.66 1.27 5.40
C LEU A 314 -41.88 2.20 5.20
N ASP A 315 -42.61 2.03 4.10
CA ASP A 315 -43.78 2.87 3.80
C ASP A 315 -44.94 2.62 4.76
N LYS A 316 -45.12 1.37 5.19
CA LYS A 316 -46.26 0.97 6.03
C LYS A 316 -46.03 1.25 7.51
N TYR A 317 -44.82 1.06 8.01
CA TYR A 317 -44.52 1.07 9.44
C TYR A 317 -43.44 2.07 9.85
N GLY A 318 -42.78 2.71 8.88
CA GLY A 318 -41.59 3.51 9.16
C GLY A 318 -40.40 2.63 9.56
N ILE A 319 -39.42 3.22 10.24
CA ILE A 319 -38.21 2.50 10.66
C ILE A 319 -38.31 1.87 12.05
N ALA A 320 -39.28 2.30 12.87
CA ALA A 320 -39.43 1.90 14.26
C ALA A 320 -40.25 0.61 14.42
N GLN A 321 -39.99 -0.12 15.49
CA GLN A 321 -40.80 -1.23 15.96
C GLN A 321 -41.95 -0.74 16.85
N ARG A 322 -42.81 -1.67 17.28
CA ARG A 322 -43.98 -1.39 18.14
C ARG A 322 -43.65 -0.70 19.47
N ASP A 323 -42.43 -0.84 19.96
CA ASP A 323 -41.92 -0.20 21.19
C ASP A 323 -41.21 1.14 20.91
N GLY A 324 -41.25 1.61 19.66
CA GLY A 324 -40.60 2.84 19.23
C GLY A 324 -39.10 2.71 18.99
N THR A 325 -38.49 1.52 19.12
CA THR A 325 -37.05 1.33 18.92
C THR A 325 -36.71 0.80 17.53
N THR A 326 -35.46 0.94 17.08
CA THR A 326 -35.00 0.26 15.87
C THR A 326 -33.54 -0.16 15.96
N PHE A 327 -33.29 -1.37 15.45
CA PHE A 327 -31.95 -1.94 15.36
C PHE A 327 -31.22 -1.44 14.11
N LEU A 328 -29.94 -1.17 14.30
CA LEU A 328 -29.03 -0.54 13.35
C LEU A 328 -27.68 -1.24 13.35
N MET A 329 -26.95 -1.13 12.24
CA MET A 329 -25.53 -1.41 12.17
C MET A 329 -24.73 -0.15 11.82
N PRO A 330 -23.41 -0.11 12.07
CA PRO A 330 -22.57 1.01 11.64
C PRO A 330 -22.69 1.25 10.13
N LYS A 331 -22.69 2.52 9.71
CA LYS A 331 -22.80 2.87 8.29
C LYS A 331 -21.71 2.20 7.45
N ALA A 332 -20.49 2.15 7.98
CA ALA A 332 -19.35 1.51 7.32
C ALA A 332 -19.54 0.00 7.12
N GLU A 333 -20.11 -0.72 8.09
CA GLU A 333 -20.41 -2.16 7.94
C GLU A 333 -21.50 -2.39 6.87
N ALA A 334 -22.49 -1.51 6.81
CA ALA A 334 -23.52 -1.58 5.77
C ALA A 334 -22.98 -1.25 4.37
N ASP A 335 -22.07 -0.28 4.25
CA ASP A 335 -21.37 0.03 2.99
C ASP A 335 -20.61 -1.21 2.50
N GLN A 336 -19.88 -1.89 3.41
CA GLN A 336 -19.15 -3.12 3.11
C GLN A 336 -20.08 -4.26 2.70
N LEU A 337 -21.20 -4.45 3.40
CA LEU A 337 -22.16 -5.50 3.09
C LEU A 337 -22.72 -5.36 1.66
N VAL A 338 -23.15 -4.14 1.30
CA VAL A 338 -23.67 -3.85 -0.05
C VAL A 338 -22.58 -4.02 -1.11
N ALA A 339 -21.38 -3.51 -0.86
CA ALA A 339 -20.24 -3.65 -1.76
C ALA A 339 -19.88 -5.12 -2.01
N ASN A 340 -19.85 -5.94 -0.96
CA ASN A 340 -19.51 -7.37 -1.03
C ASN A 340 -20.53 -8.17 -1.85
N ALA A 341 -21.79 -7.77 -1.79
CA ALA A 341 -22.83 -8.43 -2.57
C ALA A 341 -22.70 -8.18 -4.08
N LYS A 342 -22.09 -7.08 -4.52
CA LYS A 342 -21.90 -6.76 -5.96
C LYS A 342 -23.21 -6.82 -6.77
N GLY A 343 -24.34 -6.48 -6.16
CA GLY A 343 -25.67 -6.59 -6.76
C GLY A 343 -26.27 -8.01 -6.77
N ASP A 344 -25.58 -9.01 -6.21
CA ASP A 344 -26.12 -10.35 -6.01
C ASP A 344 -27.13 -10.35 -4.85
N LYS A 345 -28.40 -10.47 -5.23
CA LYS A 345 -29.53 -10.55 -4.29
C LYS A 345 -29.43 -11.74 -3.34
N ARG A 346 -28.92 -12.90 -3.77
CA ARG A 346 -28.76 -14.09 -2.92
C ARG A 346 -27.69 -13.84 -1.87
N ALA A 347 -26.58 -13.21 -2.25
CA ALA A 347 -25.52 -12.84 -1.34
C ALA A 347 -26.01 -11.84 -0.28
N LEU A 348 -26.79 -10.83 -0.69
CA LEU A 348 -27.45 -9.87 0.22
C LEU A 348 -28.39 -10.56 1.21
N GLU A 349 -29.25 -11.46 0.75
CA GLU A 349 -30.16 -12.19 1.63
C GLU A 349 -29.42 -13.02 2.66
N LYS A 350 -28.40 -13.76 2.23
CA LYS A 350 -27.58 -14.56 3.14
C LYS A 350 -26.85 -13.69 4.16
N ALA A 351 -26.29 -12.55 3.73
CA ALA A 351 -25.59 -11.62 4.62
C ALA A 351 -26.52 -10.93 5.63
N LEU A 352 -27.76 -10.64 5.22
CA LEU A 352 -28.77 -9.99 6.06
C LEU A 352 -29.66 -11.00 6.83
N GLY A 353 -29.42 -12.30 6.68
CA GLY A 353 -30.23 -13.35 7.32
C GLY A 353 -31.69 -13.38 6.84
N LEU A 354 -31.95 -12.96 5.61
CA LEU A 354 -33.28 -12.98 5.01
C LEU A 354 -33.59 -14.37 4.45
N PRO A 355 -34.86 -14.82 4.46
CA PRO A 355 -35.27 -16.04 3.78
C PRO A 355 -34.93 -16.03 2.30
N GLU A 356 -34.58 -17.18 1.75
CA GLU A 356 -34.25 -17.31 0.33
C GLU A 356 -35.42 -16.85 -0.56
N ASN A 357 -35.10 -16.06 -1.59
CA ASN A 357 -35.98 -15.45 -2.59
C ASN A 357 -36.81 -14.24 -2.11
N THR A 358 -36.54 -13.72 -0.91
CA THR A 358 -37.21 -12.50 -0.41
C THR A 358 -37.04 -11.30 -1.35
N LEU A 359 -35.85 -11.11 -1.93
CA LEU A 359 -35.49 -9.98 -2.79
C LEU A 359 -35.82 -10.20 -4.28
N GLU A 360 -36.41 -11.34 -4.65
CA GLU A 360 -37.01 -11.53 -5.97
C GLU A 360 -38.37 -10.82 -6.07
N SER A 361 -39.10 -10.76 -4.95
CA SER A 361 -40.47 -10.22 -4.88
C SER A 361 -40.57 -8.89 -4.13
N SER A 362 -39.47 -8.40 -3.54
CA SER A 362 -39.46 -7.17 -2.77
C SER A 362 -38.23 -6.31 -3.05
N THR A 363 -38.41 -4.99 -3.04
CA THR A 363 -37.31 -4.03 -3.14
C THR A 363 -36.69 -3.84 -1.77
N LEU A 364 -35.43 -4.21 -1.62
CA LEU A 364 -34.65 -3.87 -0.44
C LEU A 364 -34.28 -2.39 -0.48
N VAL A 365 -34.39 -1.74 0.66
CA VAL A 365 -33.88 -0.39 0.87
C VAL A 365 -32.95 -0.38 2.05
N ARG A 366 -31.90 0.43 1.92
CA ARG A 366 -31.04 0.82 3.01
C ARG A 366 -31.49 2.17 3.51
N VAL A 367 -31.70 2.27 4.81
CA VAL A 367 -32.00 3.52 5.51
C VAL A 367 -30.75 3.97 6.26
N ASP A 368 -30.23 5.14 5.91
CA ASP A 368 -29.07 5.76 6.54
C ASP A 368 -29.52 6.86 7.50
N ILE A 369 -29.02 6.80 8.73
CA ILE A 369 -29.24 7.77 9.81
C ILE A 369 -27.90 8.46 10.09
N PRO A 370 -27.72 9.73 9.69
CA PRO A 370 -26.44 10.43 9.82
C PRO A 370 -26.02 10.69 11.27
N ALA A 371 -26.98 10.99 12.16
CA ALA A 371 -26.73 11.41 13.53
C ALA A 371 -27.47 10.51 14.55
N PRO A 372 -27.13 9.21 14.65
CA PRO A 372 -27.85 8.28 15.51
C PRO A 372 -27.69 8.61 17.01
N LYS A 373 -26.59 9.27 17.40
CA LYS A 373 -26.33 9.69 18.79
C LYS A 373 -27.42 10.59 19.36
N ASP A 374 -28.03 11.43 18.53
CA ASP A 374 -29.10 12.35 18.95
C ASP A 374 -30.43 11.63 19.22
N MET A 375 -30.50 10.33 18.93
CA MET A 375 -31.69 9.48 19.03
C MET A 375 -31.54 8.39 20.10
N ASN A 376 -30.81 8.67 21.19
CA ASN A 376 -30.58 7.73 22.29
C ASN A 376 -29.91 6.42 21.83
N LEU A 377 -28.84 6.56 21.03
CA LEU A 377 -28.02 5.43 20.58
C LEU A 377 -27.42 4.67 21.78
N ARG A 378 -27.69 3.37 21.83
CA ARG A 378 -27.21 2.48 22.87
C ARG A 378 -27.01 1.05 22.37
N ILE A 379 -26.27 0.26 23.15
CA ILE A 379 -26.18 -1.18 22.93
C ILE A 379 -27.52 -1.80 23.36
N PRO A 380 -28.12 -2.70 22.55
CA PRO A 380 -29.39 -3.33 22.89
C PRO A 380 -29.27 -4.19 24.15
N SER A 381 -30.30 -4.13 24.99
CA SER A 381 -30.45 -4.91 26.23
C SER A 381 -31.07 -6.30 26.00
N GLY A 382 -31.68 -6.49 24.82
CA GLY A 382 -32.46 -7.67 24.48
C GLY A 382 -33.92 -7.59 24.93
N ASN A 383 -34.33 -6.49 25.57
CA ASN A 383 -35.72 -6.24 25.95
C ASN A 383 -36.53 -5.60 24.81
N GLU A 384 -35.85 -5.08 23.79
CA GLU A 384 -36.45 -4.39 22.65
C GLU A 384 -37.39 -5.34 21.88
N ALA A 385 -38.47 -4.79 21.32
CA ALA A 385 -39.47 -5.56 20.58
C ALA A 385 -38.85 -6.33 19.40
N GLY A 386 -37.82 -5.77 18.77
CA GLY A 386 -37.08 -6.41 17.68
C GLY A 386 -36.11 -7.52 18.09
N ALA A 387 -35.78 -7.68 19.37
CA ALA A 387 -34.90 -8.75 19.83
C ALA A 387 -35.59 -10.12 19.75
N ASN A 388 -34.99 -11.08 19.04
CA ASN A 388 -35.54 -12.43 18.84
C ASN A 388 -34.69 -13.49 19.57
N GLU A 389 -34.91 -14.78 19.27
CA GLU A 389 -34.19 -15.91 19.87
C GLU A 389 -32.69 -15.95 19.53
N PHE A 390 -32.27 -15.24 18.48
CA PHE A 390 -30.88 -15.13 18.04
C PHE A 390 -30.15 -13.92 18.62
N TRP A 391 -30.84 -13.08 19.39
CA TRP A 391 -30.20 -11.95 20.05
C TRP A 391 -29.17 -12.44 21.07
N ILE A 392 -27.99 -11.83 21.07
CA ILE A 392 -26.93 -12.08 22.04
C ILE A 392 -26.53 -10.77 22.75
N PRO A 393 -26.13 -10.83 24.04
CA PRO A 393 -25.64 -9.66 24.77
C PRO A 393 -24.36 -9.09 24.16
N GLY A 394 -24.22 -7.76 24.18
CA GLY A 394 -22.97 -7.09 23.78
C GLY A 394 -23.07 -6.23 22.52
N GLY A 395 -24.23 -6.16 21.88
CA GLY A 395 -24.41 -5.37 20.66
C GLY A 395 -23.75 -6.01 19.45
N LYS A 396 -23.81 -7.34 19.38
CA LYS A 396 -23.26 -8.13 18.28
C LYS A 396 -24.34 -9.04 17.74
N LEU A 397 -24.33 -9.28 16.44
CA LEU A 397 -25.07 -10.37 15.84
C LEU A 397 -24.29 -11.68 16.01
N PRO A 398 -24.93 -12.87 15.94
CA PRO A 398 -24.23 -14.16 15.95
C PRO A 398 -23.16 -14.30 14.86
N THR A 399 -23.26 -13.50 13.80
CA THR A 399 -22.29 -13.42 12.71
C THR A 399 -21.09 -12.50 13.00
N GLY A 400 -21.07 -11.79 14.14
CA GLY A 400 -20.01 -10.89 14.58
C GLY A 400 -20.18 -9.40 14.22
N ALA A 401 -21.16 -9.06 13.38
CA ALA A 401 -21.45 -7.68 12.99
C ALA A 401 -21.92 -6.83 14.19
N SER A 402 -21.57 -5.54 14.21
CA SER A 402 -21.99 -4.63 15.28
C SER A 402 -23.44 -4.22 15.15
N GLU A 403 -24.11 -4.16 16.29
CA GLU A 403 -25.49 -3.76 16.38
C GLU A 403 -25.66 -2.73 17.51
N ALA A 404 -26.56 -1.78 17.25
CA ALA A 404 -27.03 -0.82 18.24
C ALA A 404 -28.53 -0.59 18.05
N VAL A 405 -29.14 0.07 19.03
CA VAL A 405 -30.53 0.50 18.98
C VAL A 405 -30.61 2.02 19.19
N ILE A 406 -31.56 2.66 18.51
CA ILE A 406 -32.00 4.03 18.76
C ILE A 406 -33.50 4.06 19.05
N ASP A 407 -33.95 5.17 19.62
CA ASP A 407 -35.37 5.49 19.72
C ASP A 407 -35.82 6.19 18.44
N ALA A 408 -36.66 5.51 17.66
CA ALA A 408 -37.11 5.94 16.34
C ALA A 408 -38.62 6.24 16.27
N GLY A 409 -39.37 6.10 17.37
CA GLY A 409 -40.82 6.31 17.40
C GLY A 409 -41.27 7.73 17.03
N GLY A 410 -40.38 8.72 17.12
CA GLY A 410 -40.62 10.12 16.74
C GLY A 410 -39.77 10.63 15.58
N ILE A 411 -39.10 9.74 14.83
CA ILE A 411 -38.16 10.14 13.78
C ILE A 411 -38.90 10.74 12.58
N SER A 412 -38.40 11.86 12.05
CA SER A 412 -38.95 12.53 10.88
C SER A 412 -38.28 12.06 9.59
N PRO A 413 -38.94 12.11 8.43
CA PRO A 413 -38.32 11.79 7.14
C PRO A 413 -37.09 12.64 6.76
N LYS A 414 -36.84 13.75 7.47
CA LYS A 414 -35.63 14.58 7.31
C LYS A 414 -34.42 14.04 8.08
N ASP A 415 -34.65 13.17 9.07
CA ASP A 415 -33.62 12.69 9.99
C ASP A 415 -32.94 11.39 9.49
N PHE A 416 -33.45 10.83 8.39
CA PHE A 416 -32.87 9.69 7.70
C PHE A 416 -33.02 9.85 6.19
N SER A 417 -32.20 9.12 5.44
CA SER A 417 -32.33 8.96 4.00
C SER A 417 -32.50 7.48 3.66
N TRP A 418 -33.09 7.15 2.52
CA TRP A 418 -33.17 5.76 2.09
C TRP A 418 -32.77 5.62 0.62
N THR A 419 -32.14 4.50 0.31
CA THR A 419 -31.64 4.17 -1.04
C THR A 419 -32.07 2.76 -1.41
N PRO A 420 -32.63 2.52 -2.61
CA PRO A 420 -32.91 1.18 -3.10
C PRO A 420 -31.62 0.44 -3.44
N LEU A 421 -31.60 -0.88 -3.23
CA LEU A 421 -30.44 -1.75 -3.46
C LEU A 421 -30.68 -2.77 -4.57
#